data_AF-A0A7X8XJ07-F1
#
_entry.id   AF-A0A7X8XJ07-F1
#
_cell.length_a   1.000
_cell.length_b   1.000
_cell.length_c   1.000
_cell.angle_alpha   90.00
_cell.angle_beta   90.00
_cell.angle_gamma   90.00
#
_symmetry.space_group_name_H-M   'P 1'
#
loop_
_entity.id
_entity.type
_entity.pdbx_description
1 polymer ?
#
loop_
_entity_poly.entity_id
_entity_poly.type
_entity_poly.pdbx_seq_one_letter_code
_entity_poly.pdbx_strand_id
1 'polypeptide(L)'
;MASLNAQVVELKHARNHEEPKYIALEDLNFAWLEEEILLVMRMWDEGRAIWDIADALKRPQEEVIVLLIDMSMKGGIKERIGGVFGDRVS
;
A
#
# COMPACT_ATOMS: atom_id res chain seq x y z
N MET A 1 6.53 21.98 -23.00
CA MET A 1 6.46 20.51 -23.06
C MET A 1 5.78 20.03 -21.79
N ALA A 2 4.45 19.95 -21.80
CA ALA A 2 3.69 19.44 -20.66
C ALA A 2 3.87 17.92 -20.60
N SER A 3 4.29 17.40 -19.44
CA SER A 3 4.54 15.97 -19.25
C SER A 3 3.25 15.17 -19.42
N LEU A 4 3.38 14.09 -20.17
CA LEU A 4 2.38 13.11 -20.55
C LEU A 4 2.00 12.24 -19.34
N ASN A 5 0.69 11.94 -19.21
CA ASN A 5 0.06 10.96 -18.31
C ASN A 5 -0.31 11.42 -16.88
N ALA A 6 -1.34 12.26 -16.79
CA ALA A 6 -2.38 12.08 -15.78
C ALA A 6 -3.56 11.40 -16.47
N GLN A 7 -3.46 10.09 -16.74
CA GLN A 7 -4.63 9.34 -17.16
C GLN A 7 -5.53 9.20 -15.94
N VAL A 8 -6.66 9.90 -15.97
CA VAL A 8 -7.74 9.79 -15.00
C VAL A 8 -8.13 8.33 -14.91
N VAL A 9 -7.90 7.70 -13.75
CA VAL A 9 -8.39 6.36 -13.47
C VAL A 9 -9.92 6.44 -13.48
N GLU A 10 -10.55 5.77 -14.45
CA GLU A 10 -11.99 5.58 -14.46
C GLU A 10 -12.37 4.78 -13.21
N LEU A 11 -13.01 5.42 -12.24
CA LEU A 11 -13.49 4.78 -11.03
C LEU A 11 -14.64 3.83 -11.41
N LYS A 12 -14.31 2.59 -11.76
CA LYS A 12 -15.24 1.49 -12.12
C LYS A 12 -16.29 1.15 -11.03
N HIS A 13 -16.33 1.87 -9.93
CA HIS A 13 -17.11 1.58 -8.72
C HIS A 13 -18.17 2.65 -8.41
N ALA A 14 -18.60 3.45 -9.39
CA ALA A 14 -19.61 4.49 -9.17
C ALA A 14 -21.00 3.89 -8.81
N ARG A 15 -21.18 3.48 -7.55
CA ARG A 15 -22.49 3.51 -6.91
C ARG A 15 -22.91 4.98 -6.83
N ASN A 16 -23.95 5.31 -7.58
CA ASN A 16 -24.78 6.53 -7.54
C ASN A 16 -24.02 7.87 -7.69
N HIS A 17 -24.35 8.61 -8.75
CA HIS A 17 -23.62 9.83 -9.14
C HIS A 17 -24.09 11.12 -8.43
N GLU A 18 -25.18 11.07 -7.66
CA GLU A 18 -25.88 12.29 -7.21
C GLU A 18 -25.60 12.71 -5.76
N GLU A 19 -24.98 11.86 -4.94
CA GLU A 19 -24.75 12.14 -3.52
C GLU A 19 -23.28 12.53 -3.21
N PRO A 20 -23.03 13.44 -2.25
CA PRO A 20 -21.69 13.70 -1.72
C PRO A 20 -21.05 12.42 -1.18
N LYS A 21 -19.78 12.17 -1.51
CA LYS A 21 -19.06 10.95 -1.15
C LYS A 21 -17.95 11.26 -0.16
N TYR A 22 -17.84 10.43 0.87
CA TYR A 22 -16.63 10.34 1.67
C TYR A 22 -15.71 9.29 1.03
N ILE A 23 -14.47 9.68 0.74
CA ILE A 23 -13.45 8.76 0.22
C ILE A 23 -12.47 8.50 1.37
N ALA A 24 -12.48 7.26 1.86
CA ALA A 24 -11.53 6.87 2.90
C ALA A 24 -10.09 6.97 2.38
N LEU A 25 -9.19 7.49 3.23
CA LEU A 25 -7.76 7.62 2.96
C LEU A 25 -7.41 8.57 1.80
N GLU A 26 -8.29 9.53 1.46
CA GLU A 26 -8.07 10.47 0.36
C GLU A 26 -6.84 11.37 0.54
N ASP A 27 -6.41 11.59 1.78
CA ASP A 27 -5.23 12.38 2.12
C ASP A 27 -3.90 11.60 2.07
N LEU A 28 -3.93 10.29 1.82
CA LEU A 28 -2.73 9.44 1.78
C LEU A 28 -2.11 9.38 0.37
N ASN A 29 -0.82 9.11 0.31
CA ASN A 29 -0.07 9.01 -0.95
C ASN A 29 0.28 7.56 -1.30
N PHE A 30 -0.47 6.99 -2.25
CA PHE A 30 -0.24 5.62 -2.72
C PHE A 30 0.70 5.51 -3.95
N ALA A 31 1.44 6.56 -4.28
CA ALA A 31 2.51 6.47 -5.26
C ALA A 31 3.75 5.84 -4.59
N TRP A 32 4.33 4.83 -5.24
CA TRP A 32 5.48 4.08 -4.72
C TRP A 32 6.62 4.07 -5.74
N LEU A 33 7.83 4.28 -5.25
CA LEU A 33 9.06 4.05 -6.01
C LEU A 33 9.39 2.55 -6.02
N GLU A 34 10.08 2.11 -7.07
CA GLU A 34 10.52 0.71 -7.19
C GLU A 34 11.39 0.28 -5.99
N GLU A 35 12.28 1.16 -5.52
CA GLU A 35 13.11 0.93 -4.34
C GLU A 35 12.31 0.79 -3.03
N GLU A 36 11.22 1.56 -2.88
CA GLU A 36 10.31 1.43 -1.73
C GLU A 36 9.59 0.08 -1.77
N ILE A 37 9.12 -0.34 -2.95
CA ILE A 37 8.50 -1.65 -3.17
C ILE A 37 9.47 -2.79 -2.82
N LEU A 38 10.70 -2.74 -3.31
CA LEU A 38 11.73 -3.74 -3.02
C LEU A 38 12.05 -3.80 -1.52
N LEU A 39 12.08 -2.66 -0.84
CA LEU A 39 12.29 -2.60 0.61
C LEU A 39 11.13 -3.26 1.38
N VAL A 40 9.88 -2.98 1.00
CA VAL A 40 8.69 -3.60 1.58
C VAL A 40 8.74 -5.12 1.43
N MET A 41 9.01 -5.61 0.22
CA MET A 41 9.11 -7.06 -0.05
C MET A 41 10.20 -7.72 0.80
N ARG A 42 11.40 -7.12 0.83
CA ARG A 42 12.51 -7.64 1.64
C ARG A 42 12.13 -7.73 3.12
N MET A 43 11.57 -6.67 3.69
CA MET A 43 11.22 -6.63 5.11
C MET A 43 10.01 -7.54 5.44
N TRP A 44 9.09 -7.71 4.49
CA TRP A 44 8.01 -8.69 4.61
C TRP A 44 8.56 -10.12 4.72
N ASP A 45 9.46 -10.49 3.82
CA ASP A 45 10.12 -11.81 3.79
C ASP A 45 11.01 -12.04 5.03
N GLU A 46 11.58 -10.97 5.59
CA GLU A 46 12.32 -11.01 6.85
C GLU A 46 11.43 -11.23 8.09
N GLY A 47 10.11 -11.18 7.96
CA GLY A 47 9.21 -11.36 9.12
C GLY A 47 8.96 -10.08 9.94
N ARG A 48 9.34 -8.91 9.43
CA ARG A 48 9.18 -7.61 10.12
C ARG A 48 7.72 -7.18 10.20
N ALA A 49 7.32 -6.61 11.34
CA ALA A 49 5.98 -6.07 11.51
C ALA A 49 5.74 -4.83 10.64
N ILE A 50 4.48 -4.49 10.37
CA ILE A 50 4.13 -3.36 9.51
C ILE A 50 4.64 -2.01 10.04
N TRP A 51 4.67 -1.81 11.36
CA TRP A 51 5.21 -0.59 11.96
C TRP A 51 6.71 -0.43 11.71
N ASP A 52 7.48 -1.52 11.74
CA ASP A 52 8.91 -1.48 11.39
C ASP A 52 9.12 -1.08 9.92
N ILE A 53 8.27 -1.61 9.03
CA ILE A 53 8.32 -1.31 7.60
C ILE A 53 7.97 0.16 7.35
N ALA A 54 6.89 0.64 7.97
CA ALA A 54 6.46 2.04 7.92
C ALA A 54 7.54 2.99 8.46
N ASP A 55 8.15 2.65 9.59
CA ASP A 55 9.24 3.43 10.21
C ASP A 55 10.50 3.47 9.34
N ALA A 56 10.81 2.38 8.62
CA ALA A 56 11.93 2.34 7.68
C ALA A 56 11.70 3.22 6.45
N LEU A 57 10.46 3.27 5.96
CA LEU A 57 10.03 4.08 4.81
C LEU A 57 9.73 5.54 5.16
N LYS A 58 9.59 5.86 6.46
CA LYS A 58 9.09 7.16 6.95
C LYS A 58 7.72 7.50 6.37
N ARG A 59 6.83 6.51 6.30
CA ARG A 59 5.47 6.61 5.77
C ARG A 59 4.43 6.15 6.78
N PRO A 60 3.15 6.57 6.66
CA PRO A 60 2.05 6.05 7.47
C PRO A 60 1.87 4.54 7.30
N GLN A 61 1.46 3.85 8.38
CA GLN A 61 1.18 2.41 8.35
C GLN A 61 0.03 2.08 7.40
N GLU A 62 -0.93 3.00 7.26
CA GLU A 62 -2.09 2.92 6.38
C GLU A 62 -1.71 2.91 4.89
N GLU A 63 -0.63 3.60 4.50
CA GLU A 63 -0.11 3.50 3.14
C GLU A 63 0.49 2.12 2.90
N VAL A 64 1.32 1.65 3.85
CA VAL A 64 2.00 0.36 3.76
C VAL A 64 0.98 -0.80 3.72
N ILE A 65 -0.08 -0.76 4.53
CA ILE A 65 -1.08 -1.84 4.53
C ILE A 65 -1.83 -1.92 3.21
N VAL A 66 -2.17 -0.78 2.60
CA VAL A 66 -2.85 -0.76 1.29
C VAL A 66 -1.94 -1.34 0.21
N LEU A 67 -0.64 -1.05 0.24
CA LEU A 67 0.33 -1.67 -0.66
C LEU A 67 0.41 -3.20 -0.45
N LEU A 68 0.48 -3.67 0.80
CA LEU A 68 0.53 -5.09 1.10
C LEU A 68 -0.73 -5.84 0.64
N ILE A 69 -1.91 -5.22 0.76
CA ILE A 69 -3.17 -5.76 0.21
C ILE A 69 -3.07 -5.89 -1.31
N ASP A 70 -2.64 -4.83 -2.02
CA ASP A 70 -2.50 -4.85 -3.48
C ASP A 70 -1.49 -5.93 -3.94
N MET A 71 -0.34 -6.01 -3.27
CA MET A 71 0.67 -7.05 -3.53
C MET A 71 0.12 -8.46 -3.28
N SER A 72 -0.63 -8.67 -2.20
CA SER A 72 -1.26 -9.96 -1.89
C SER A 72 -2.25 -10.38 -2.97
N MET A 73 -3.11 -9.46 -3.41
CA MET A 73 -4.08 -9.70 -4.48
C MET A 73 -3.41 -10.02 -5.82
N LYS A 74 -2.25 -9.44 -6.10
CA LYS A 74 -1.45 -9.70 -7.32
C LYS A 74 -0.56 -10.95 -7.21
N GLY A 75 -0.51 -11.60 -6.04
CA GLY A 75 0.38 -12.73 -5.78
C GLY A 75 1.86 -12.35 -5.62
N GLY A 76 2.16 -11.07 -5.37
CA GLY A 76 3.51 -10.55 -5.16
C GLY A 76 4.10 -10.82 -3.77
N ILE A 77 3.26 -11.15 -2.79
CA ILE A 77 3.67 -11.59 -1.44
C ILE A 77 2.91 -12.84 -1.01
N LYS A 78 3.54 -13.64 -0.15
CA LYS A 78 2.93 -14.84 0.43
C LYS A 78 2.41 -14.55 1.84
N GLU A 79 1.39 -15.30 2.26
CA GLU A 79 1.01 -15.37 3.66
C GLU A 79 2.19 -15.84 4.51
N ARG A 80 2.33 -15.25 5.70
CA ARG A 80 3.39 -15.55 6.67
C ARG A 80 2.83 -15.64 8.08
N ILE A 81 3.55 -16.31 8.97
CA ILE A 81 3.19 -16.41 10.39
C ILE A 81 3.10 -14.98 10.96
N GLY A 82 2.08 -14.71 11.77
CA GLY A 82 1.83 -13.38 12.35
C GLY A 82 1.30 -12.31 11.39
N GLY A 83 1.21 -12.60 10.08
CA GLY A 83 0.63 -11.67 9.10
C GLY A 83 1.28 -10.29 9.15
N VAL A 84 0.49 -9.22 9.25
CA VAL A 84 1.00 -7.84 9.31
C VAL A 84 1.73 -7.52 10.62
N PHE A 85 1.51 -8.31 11.67
CA PHE A 85 2.18 -8.14 12.97
C PHE A 85 3.61 -8.71 12.98
N GLY A 86 4.01 -9.46 11.94
CA GLY A 86 5.31 -10.11 11.87
C GLY A 86 5.41 -11.38 12.72
N ASP A 87 6.46 -12.16 12.51
CA ASP A 87 6.78 -13.38 13.29
C ASP A 87 8.04 -13.23 14.14
N ARG A 88 8.73 -12.09 14.03
CA ARG A 88 9.78 -11.71 14.96
C ARG A 88 9.17 -11.11 16.21
N VAL A 89 9.73 -11.47 17.36
CA VAL A 89 9.49 -10.71 18.60
C VAL A 89 10.05 -9.31 18.36
N SER A 90 9.17 -8.31 18.34
CA SER A 90 9.51 -6.89 18.23
C SER A 90 10.02 -6.34 19.56
#